data_AF-A0A0P4WJP8-F1
#
_entry.id   AF-A0A0P4WJP8-F1
#
_cell.length_a   1.000
_cell.length_b   1.000
_cell.length_c   1.000
_cell.angle_alpha   90.00
_cell.angle_beta   90.00
_cell.angle_gamma   90.00
#
_symmetry.space_group_name_H-M   'P 1'
#
loop_
_entity.id
_entity.type
_entity.pdbx_description
1 polymer ?
#
loop_
_entity_poly.entity_id
_entity_poly.type
_entity_poly.pdbx_seq_one_letter_code
_entity_poly.pdbx_strand_id
1 'polypeptide(L)'
;MNFSRVLLSLPLRRQTVIGALVMATVLYIVYQFIFVAELTESSKPQKHDDGTQQAARWRHQELMSKKHPKDLRPRKVNEMHDKAGVAAEGNGKGNSGAEGKREAAGKKKNAQNDIQNVKEVKGNQESKLTFRCEKSGKIISVLKLNDNYCDCPEDGSDEPRTNACANGRFTCLKHTKSFPESIPSGWVNDGVCDCCDGSDEWKMKKPEADLPLNLQRRIGRFLSPCPDQCPDAL
;
A
#
# COMPACT_ATOMS: atom_id res chain seq x y z
N MET A 1 -15.90 -0.86 69.03
CA MET A 1 -15.42 -2.17 69.52
C MET A 1 -13.96 -2.31 69.14
N ASN A 2 -13.05 -2.44 70.11
CA ASN A 2 -11.60 -2.46 69.88
C ASN A 2 -11.20 -3.78 69.20
N PHE A 3 -10.98 -3.75 67.88
CA PHE A 3 -10.59 -4.92 67.06
C PHE A 3 -9.35 -5.64 67.60
N SER A 4 -8.42 -4.89 68.20
CA SER A 4 -7.20 -5.42 68.81
C SER A 4 -7.47 -6.37 69.98
N ARG A 5 -8.58 -6.22 70.73
CA ARG A 5 -8.92 -7.09 71.85
C ARG A 5 -9.56 -8.42 71.43
N VAL A 6 -10.14 -8.48 70.22
CA VAL A 6 -10.79 -9.69 69.68
C VAL A 6 -9.77 -10.63 69.01
N LEU A 7 -8.70 -10.08 68.42
CA LEU A 7 -7.64 -10.88 67.82
C LEU A 7 -6.84 -11.68 68.88
N LEU A 8 -6.65 -11.12 70.07
CA LEU A 8 -5.87 -11.70 71.18
C LEU A 8 -6.55 -12.89 71.90
N SER A 9 -7.83 -13.16 71.66
CA SER A 9 -8.57 -14.29 72.26
C SER A 9 -8.71 -15.51 71.34
N LEU A 10 -8.19 -15.44 70.11
CA LEU A 10 -8.21 -16.56 69.16
C LEU A 10 -6.96 -17.44 69.32
N PRO A 11 -7.09 -18.78 69.18
CA PRO A 11 -5.95 -19.69 69.30
C PRO A 11 -4.85 -19.31 68.30
N LEU A 12 -3.56 -19.41 68.68
CA LEU A 12 -2.41 -18.92 67.89
C LEU A 12 -2.45 -19.36 66.40
N ARG A 13 -2.99 -20.56 66.11
CA ARG A 13 -3.15 -21.09 64.76
C ARG A 13 -4.12 -20.28 63.87
N ARG A 14 -5.09 -19.58 64.44
CA ARG A 14 -6.00 -18.66 63.72
C ARG A 14 -5.37 -17.28 63.52
N GLN A 15 -4.55 -16.81 64.46
CA GLN A 15 -3.83 -15.54 64.30
C GLN A 15 -2.80 -15.60 63.16
N THR A 16 -2.09 -16.72 63.02
CA THR A 16 -1.12 -16.91 61.92
C THR A 16 -1.80 -16.99 60.55
N VAL A 17 -2.97 -17.60 60.46
CA VAL A 17 -3.77 -17.66 59.21
C VAL A 17 -4.28 -16.28 58.82
N ILE A 18 -4.82 -15.50 59.78
CA ILE A 18 -5.26 -14.13 59.52
C ILE A 18 -4.08 -13.26 59.09
N GLY A 19 -2.92 -13.39 59.74
CA GLY A 19 -1.69 -12.70 59.35
C GLY A 19 -1.22 -13.05 57.93
N ALA A 20 -1.25 -14.34 57.57
CA ALA A 20 -0.89 -14.79 56.23
C ALA A 20 -1.85 -14.26 55.14
N LEU A 21 -3.16 -14.23 55.43
CA LEU A 21 -4.15 -13.68 54.51
C LEU A 21 -3.96 -12.17 54.30
N VAL A 22 -3.73 -11.41 55.38
CA VAL A 22 -3.45 -9.97 55.27
C VAL A 22 -2.17 -9.72 54.46
N MET A 23 -1.09 -10.45 54.75
CA MET A 23 0.16 -10.34 53.98
C MET A 23 -0.03 -10.68 52.49
N ALA A 24 -0.77 -11.74 52.16
CA ALA A 24 -1.06 -12.11 50.79
C ALA A 24 -1.88 -11.04 50.06
N THR A 25 -2.87 -10.43 50.72
CA THR A 25 -3.66 -9.35 50.12
C THR A 25 -2.83 -8.09 49.87
N VAL A 26 -1.91 -7.74 50.79
CA VAL A 26 -1.01 -6.59 50.60
C VAL A 26 -0.07 -6.84 49.42
N LEU A 27 0.51 -8.04 49.32
CA LEU A 27 1.36 -8.42 48.18
C LEU A 27 0.61 -8.38 46.85
N TYR A 28 -0.64 -8.83 46.82
CA TYR A 28 -1.48 -8.77 45.62
C TYR A 28 -1.79 -7.33 45.20
N ILE A 29 -2.12 -6.44 46.14
CA ILE A 29 -2.38 -5.02 45.85
C ILE A 29 -1.10 -4.34 45.32
N VAL A 30 0.06 -4.61 45.93
CA VAL A 30 1.36 -4.09 45.46
C VAL A 30 1.66 -4.59 44.05
N TYR A 31 1.46 -5.88 43.77
CA TYR A 31 1.63 -6.45 42.43
C TYR A 31 0.72 -5.77 41.39
N GLN A 32 -0.56 -5.55 41.72
CA GLN A 32 -1.49 -4.86 40.84
C GLN A 32 -1.04 -3.41 40.56
N PHE A 33 -0.52 -2.71 41.57
CA PHE A 33 -0.01 -1.34 41.40
C PHE A 33 1.23 -1.30 40.50
N ILE A 34 2.17 -2.24 40.68
CA ILE A 34 3.37 -2.36 39.83
C ILE A 34 2.97 -2.67 38.39
N PHE A 35 2.07 -3.64 38.17
CA PHE A 35 1.59 -4.01 36.84
C PHE A 35 0.91 -2.84 36.12
N VAL A 36 0.08 -2.06 36.82
CA VAL A 36 -0.54 -0.85 36.26
C VAL A 36 0.51 0.22 35.94
N ALA A 37 1.54 0.40 36.77
CA ALA A 37 2.62 1.35 36.49
C ALA A 37 3.41 0.98 35.22
N GLU A 38 3.72 -0.30 35.01
CA GLU A 38 4.40 -0.80 33.80
C GLU A 38 3.57 -0.50 32.52
N LEU A 39 2.24 -0.65 32.58
CA LEU A 39 1.36 -0.33 31.46
C LEU A 39 1.34 1.17 31.12
N THR A 40 1.51 2.04 32.11
CA THR A 40 1.57 3.49 31.86
C THR A 40 2.87 3.93 31.18
N GLU A 41 3.97 3.20 31.35
CA GLU A 41 5.25 3.53 30.71
C GLU A 41 5.25 3.22 29.20
N SER A 42 4.38 2.31 28.74
CA SER A 42 4.18 2.04 27.30
C SER A 42 3.47 3.17 26.54
N SER A 43 3.02 4.23 27.22
CA SER A 43 2.35 5.39 26.62
C SER A 43 3.25 6.60 26.37
N LYS A 44 4.57 6.51 26.63
CA LYS A 44 5.50 7.56 26.16
C LYS A 44 5.45 7.60 24.63
N PRO A 45 5.11 8.75 24.00
CA PRO A 45 5.10 8.86 22.56
C PRO A 45 6.51 8.61 22.05
N GLN A 46 6.64 7.62 21.16
CA GLN A 46 7.86 7.37 20.42
C GLN A 46 8.17 8.65 19.64
N LYS A 47 9.20 9.38 20.09
CA LYS A 47 9.69 10.59 19.43
C LYS A 47 10.23 10.16 18.07
N HIS A 48 9.40 10.28 17.05
CA HIS A 48 9.75 9.98 15.68
C HIS A 48 10.79 11.02 15.24
N ASP A 49 12.03 10.58 15.01
CA ASP A 49 13.09 11.43 14.47
C ASP A 49 12.75 11.81 13.01
N ASP A 50 12.06 12.94 12.85
CA ASP A 50 11.63 13.53 11.58
C ASP A 50 12.81 14.01 10.70
N GLY A 51 14.04 13.97 11.22
CA GLY A 51 15.24 14.44 10.52
C GLY A 51 15.71 13.54 9.37
N THR A 52 15.38 12.24 9.40
CA THR A 52 15.92 11.27 8.42
C THR A 52 14.97 10.97 7.26
N GLN A 53 13.66 11.23 7.40
CA GLN A 53 12.68 10.94 6.33
C GLN A 53 12.56 12.07 5.28
N GLN A 54 12.83 13.33 5.65
CA GLN A 54 12.82 14.42 4.67
C GLN A 54 13.96 14.25 3.64
N ALA A 55 15.14 13.79 4.04
CA ALA A 55 16.28 13.58 3.14
C ALA A 55 16.02 12.53 2.03
N ALA A 56 15.21 11.50 2.32
CA ALA A 56 14.81 10.50 1.33
C ALA A 56 13.75 11.04 0.35
N ARG A 57 12.88 11.95 0.81
CA ARG A 57 11.83 12.60 0.01
C ARG A 57 12.41 13.52 -1.07
N TRP A 58 13.51 14.22 -0.79
CA TRP A 58 14.21 15.07 -1.76
C TRP A 58 14.95 14.28 -2.86
N ARG A 59 15.54 13.11 -2.56
CA ARG A 59 16.22 12.27 -3.57
C ARG A 59 15.26 11.61 -4.56
N HIS A 60 14.05 11.24 -4.12
CA HIS A 60 13.06 10.64 -5.02
C HIS A 60 12.43 11.67 -5.97
N GLN A 61 12.23 12.91 -5.48
CA GLN A 61 11.68 14.00 -6.29
C GLN A 61 12.67 14.53 -7.35
N GLU A 62 13.98 14.53 -7.07
CA GLU A 62 15.03 14.91 -8.03
C GLU A 62 15.19 13.89 -9.17
N LEU A 63 15.03 12.58 -8.90
CA LEU A 63 15.11 11.52 -9.91
C LEU A 63 13.91 11.51 -10.87
N MET A 64 12.72 11.91 -10.41
CA MET A 64 11.51 11.99 -11.24
C MET A 64 11.42 13.28 -12.07
N SER A 65 12.22 14.31 -11.77
CA SER A 65 12.24 15.58 -12.54
C SER A 65 13.24 15.59 -13.71
N LYS A 66 14.19 14.65 -13.75
CA LYS A 66 15.22 14.55 -14.81
C LYS A 66 15.06 13.31 -15.69
N LYS A 67 13.95 13.22 -16.45
CA LYS A 67 13.90 12.59 -17.79
C LYS A 67 12.50 12.75 -18.42
N HIS A 68 12.35 13.82 -19.17
CA HIS A 68 11.45 13.81 -20.33
C HIS A 68 12.16 14.55 -21.48
N PRO A 69 12.96 13.85 -22.31
CA PRO A 69 13.26 14.36 -23.64
C PRO A 69 11.99 14.23 -24.47
N LYS A 70 11.31 15.37 -24.68
CA LYS A 70 10.46 15.55 -25.86
C LYS A 70 11.41 15.54 -27.06
N ASP A 71 11.42 14.45 -27.82
CA ASP A 71 11.72 14.42 -29.27
C ASP A 71 12.04 12.98 -29.71
N LEU A 72 11.01 12.22 -30.09
CA LEU A 72 11.16 11.13 -31.02
C LEU A 72 10.15 11.33 -32.16
N ARG A 73 10.56 12.13 -33.14
CA ARG A 73 10.08 11.98 -34.52
C ARG A 73 10.41 10.56 -34.99
N PRO A 74 9.53 9.88 -35.75
CA PRO A 74 9.85 8.59 -36.32
C PRO A 74 10.97 8.78 -37.35
N ARG A 75 12.14 8.21 -37.06
CA ARG A 75 13.26 8.20 -38.00
C ARG A 75 12.96 7.13 -39.05
N LYS A 76 12.81 7.58 -40.30
CA LYS A 76 12.81 6.75 -41.50
C LYS A 76 13.94 5.72 -41.41
N VAL A 77 13.60 4.44 -41.57
CA VAL A 77 14.58 3.40 -41.88
C VAL A 77 14.96 3.62 -43.35
N ASN A 78 16.13 4.19 -43.57
CA ASN A 78 16.81 4.12 -44.86
C ASN A 78 17.87 3.03 -44.74
N GLU A 79 17.78 2.07 -45.66
CA GLU A 79 18.78 1.04 -45.93
C GLU A 79 20.18 1.64 -46.08
N MET A 80 21.18 0.96 -45.54
CA MET A 80 22.52 0.95 -46.10
C MET A 80 23.19 -0.40 -45.84
N HIS A 81 23.54 -1.01 -46.97
CA HIS A 81 24.35 -2.18 -47.25
C HIS A 81 25.50 -2.47 -46.27
N ASP A 82 25.76 -3.76 -46.01
CA ASP A 82 27.02 -4.39 -46.44
C ASP A 82 27.01 -5.93 -46.32
N LYS A 83 27.90 -6.52 -47.13
CA LYS A 83 27.89 -7.88 -47.71
C LYS A 83 28.43 -8.99 -46.80
N ALA A 84 27.83 -10.17 -46.91
CA ALA A 84 28.41 -11.51 -47.12
C ALA A 84 27.22 -12.50 -47.12
N GLY A 85 26.90 -13.34 -48.09
CA GLY A 85 27.70 -14.19 -48.96
C GLY A 85 27.08 -15.60 -48.85
N VAL A 86 26.80 -16.24 -50.00
CA VAL A 86 26.46 -17.67 -50.24
C VAL A 86 25.05 -17.96 -50.80
N ALA A 87 25.06 -18.21 -52.11
CA ALA A 87 24.37 -19.22 -52.93
C ALA A 87 22.83 -19.23 -53.15
N ALA A 88 22.51 -19.12 -54.45
CA ALA A 88 21.66 -20.00 -55.27
C ALA A 88 20.19 -19.61 -55.58
N GLU A 89 20.00 -19.36 -56.89
CA GLU A 89 18.90 -19.76 -57.80
C GLU A 89 17.50 -19.13 -57.73
N GLY A 90 17.07 -18.56 -58.87
CA GLY A 90 15.79 -18.98 -59.49
C GLY A 90 14.69 -17.94 -59.75
N ASN A 91 14.76 -17.25 -60.90
CA ASN A 91 13.70 -17.14 -61.95
C ASN A 91 12.33 -16.40 -61.72
N GLY A 92 11.97 -15.55 -62.72
CA GLY A 92 10.59 -15.32 -63.21
C GLY A 92 9.91 -13.99 -62.79
N LYS A 93 9.89 -12.92 -63.62
CA LYS A 93 8.99 -12.59 -64.76
C LYS A 93 7.63 -11.94 -64.41
N GLY A 94 7.50 -10.65 -64.79
CA GLY A 94 6.31 -10.00 -65.41
C GLY A 94 5.11 -9.69 -64.50
N ASN A 95 4.21 -8.74 -64.80
CA ASN A 95 4.12 -7.72 -65.85
C ASN A 95 2.99 -6.72 -65.46
N SER A 96 3.10 -5.48 -65.95
CA SER A 96 2.04 -4.59 -66.47
C SER A 96 0.76 -4.27 -65.69
N GLY A 97 0.39 -2.97 -65.63
CA GLY A 97 -1.04 -2.62 -65.63
C GLY A 97 -1.46 -1.20 -65.23
N ALA A 98 -1.31 -0.25 -66.16
CA ALA A 98 -2.25 0.84 -66.49
C ALA A 98 -2.39 2.11 -65.61
N GLU A 99 -2.35 3.23 -66.35
CA GLU A 99 -2.46 4.64 -65.98
C GLU A 99 -3.90 5.10 -65.69
N GLY A 100 -4.05 6.23 -64.98
CA GLY A 100 -5.35 6.87 -64.75
C GLY A 100 -5.33 8.26 -64.07
N LYS A 101 -4.71 9.24 -64.72
CA LYS A 101 -5.02 10.70 -64.84
C LYS A 101 -5.97 11.46 -63.85
N ARG A 102 -5.56 12.73 -63.61
CA ARG A 102 -6.29 13.99 -63.22
C ARG A 102 -6.20 14.38 -61.73
N GLU A 103 -5.41 15.40 -61.35
CA GLU A 103 -5.51 16.87 -61.53
C GLU A 103 -6.12 17.61 -60.32
N ALA A 104 -5.58 18.82 -60.08
CA ALA A 104 -6.05 19.91 -59.22
C ALA A 104 -5.66 19.92 -57.73
N ALA A 105 -4.39 20.28 -57.48
CA ALA A 105 -3.94 20.87 -56.22
C ALA A 105 -4.50 22.29 -56.06
N GLY A 106 -5.57 22.43 -55.27
CA GLY A 106 -6.18 23.70 -54.89
C GLY A 106 -5.95 24.06 -53.42
N LYS A 107 -5.22 25.16 -53.20
CA LYS A 107 -5.23 26.08 -52.05
C LYS A 107 -5.30 25.53 -50.62
N LYS A 108 -4.19 25.76 -49.90
CA LYS A 108 -4.09 25.90 -48.44
C LYS A 108 -5.29 26.66 -47.86
N LYS A 109 -5.94 26.09 -46.84
CA LYS A 109 -6.71 26.85 -45.85
C LYS A 109 -6.18 26.50 -44.45
N ASN A 110 -5.63 27.54 -43.83
CA ASN A 110 -5.28 27.61 -42.43
C ASN A 110 -6.58 27.65 -41.63
N ALA A 111 -6.88 26.60 -40.85
CA ALA A 111 -7.97 26.62 -39.88
C ALA A 111 -7.41 27.04 -38.53
N GLN A 112 -7.08 28.33 -38.45
CA GLN A 112 -6.85 29.03 -37.20
C GLN A 112 -8.22 29.43 -36.65
N ASN A 113 -8.41 29.16 -35.36
CA ASN A 113 -9.49 29.62 -34.47
C ASN A 113 -10.84 28.91 -34.61
N ASP A 114 -11.13 28.05 -33.62
CA ASP A 114 -12.44 27.91 -32.99
C ASP A 114 -12.25 27.42 -31.53
N ILE A 115 -11.66 28.29 -30.69
CA ILE A 115 -11.84 28.22 -29.23
C ILE A 115 -12.55 29.50 -28.83
N GLN A 116 -13.80 29.64 -29.23
CA GLN A 116 -14.71 30.65 -28.71
C GLN A 116 -16.00 29.98 -28.24
N ASN A 117 -15.92 29.31 -27.08
CA ASN A 117 -16.99 29.28 -26.07
C ASN A 117 -16.61 28.33 -24.92
N VAL A 118 -15.62 28.72 -24.11
CA VAL A 118 -15.69 28.33 -22.70
C VAL A 118 -16.57 29.37 -22.04
N LYS A 119 -17.89 29.19 -22.12
CA LYS A 119 -18.78 29.87 -21.18
C LYS A 119 -18.35 29.40 -19.81
N GLU A 120 -17.91 30.32 -18.95
CA GLU A 120 -17.73 30.05 -17.53
C GLU A 120 -18.98 29.33 -17.02
N VAL A 121 -18.85 28.03 -16.74
CA VAL A 121 -19.86 27.35 -15.95
C VAL A 121 -19.62 27.82 -14.52
N LYS A 122 -20.26 28.94 -14.16
CA LYS A 122 -20.47 29.31 -12.76
C LYS A 122 -21.50 28.35 -12.16
N GLY A 123 -21.01 27.15 -11.86
CA GLY A 123 -21.73 26.10 -11.13
C GLY A 123 -21.14 26.00 -9.73
N ASN A 124 -21.60 26.86 -8.82
CA ASN A 124 -21.46 26.64 -7.39
C ASN A 124 -22.40 25.50 -6.99
N GLN A 125 -21.97 24.26 -7.21
CA GLN A 125 -22.48 23.07 -6.54
C GLN A 125 -21.35 22.05 -6.47
N GLU A 126 -20.54 22.16 -5.41
CA GLU A 126 -19.73 21.05 -4.93
C GLU A 126 -20.71 19.97 -4.44
N SER A 127 -21.11 19.07 -5.33
CA SER A 127 -21.85 17.87 -4.93
C SER A 127 -20.96 17.14 -3.93
N LYS A 128 -21.30 17.21 -2.64
CA LYS A 128 -20.56 16.53 -1.58
C LYS A 128 -20.58 15.03 -1.89
N LEU A 129 -19.53 14.56 -2.54
CA LEU A 129 -19.32 13.15 -2.80
C LEU A 129 -19.21 12.45 -1.44
N THR A 130 -20.08 11.46 -1.25
CA THR A 130 -20.16 10.70 -0.01
C THR A 130 -19.96 9.22 -0.29
N PHE A 131 -19.43 8.52 0.70
CA PHE A 131 -19.28 7.08 0.73
C PHE A 131 -20.12 6.51 1.88
N ARG A 132 -20.69 5.32 1.69
CA ARG A 132 -21.49 4.63 2.70
C ARG A 132 -20.73 3.38 3.14
N CYS A 133 -20.39 3.28 4.43
CA CYS A 133 -19.81 2.07 5.01
C CYS A 133 -20.71 0.86 4.72
N GLU A 134 -20.12 -0.27 4.35
CA GLU A 134 -20.86 -1.43 3.85
C GLU A 134 -21.74 -2.07 4.94
N LYS A 135 -21.22 -2.26 6.15
CA LYS A 135 -21.95 -2.89 7.27
C LYS A 135 -22.77 -1.92 8.09
N SER A 136 -22.18 -0.79 8.54
CA SER A 136 -22.88 0.15 9.43
C SER A 136 -23.81 1.10 8.68
N GLY A 137 -23.66 1.24 7.36
CA GLY A 137 -24.43 2.19 6.57
C GLY A 137 -24.11 3.66 6.87
N LYS A 138 -23.10 3.94 7.72
CA LYS A 138 -22.63 5.28 8.06
C LYS A 138 -22.15 5.99 6.80
N ILE A 139 -22.55 7.26 6.65
CA ILE A 139 -22.17 8.08 5.50
C ILE A 139 -20.98 8.97 5.87
N ILE A 140 -19.91 8.89 5.09
CA ILE A 140 -18.67 9.66 5.25
C ILE A 140 -18.38 10.46 3.97
N SER A 141 -17.46 11.41 4.03
CA SER A 141 -16.95 12.10 2.84
C SER A 141 -16.02 11.17 2.07
N VAL A 142 -15.99 11.26 0.73
CA VAL A 142 -15.00 10.52 -0.07
C VAL A 142 -13.55 10.89 0.24
N LEU A 143 -13.30 12.04 0.86
CA LEU A 143 -11.96 12.43 1.32
C LEU A 143 -11.43 11.55 2.46
N LYS A 144 -12.32 10.81 3.12
CA LYS A 144 -12.01 9.84 4.18
C LYS A 144 -11.74 8.43 3.65
N LEU A 145 -11.81 8.23 2.33
CA LEU A 145 -11.48 6.93 1.75
C LEU A 145 -9.96 6.82 1.58
N ASN A 146 -9.39 5.74 2.12
CA ASN A 146 -7.95 5.49 2.09
C ASN A 146 -7.12 6.64 2.65
N ASP A 147 -7.63 7.36 3.65
CA ASP A 147 -6.93 8.47 4.30
C ASP A 147 -6.05 7.98 5.48
N ASN A 148 -5.98 6.66 5.65
CA ASN A 148 -5.23 5.98 6.69
C ASN A 148 -5.86 6.23 8.08
N TYR A 149 -7.18 6.42 8.14
CA TYR A 149 -7.97 6.54 9.35
C TYR A 149 -9.26 5.70 9.26
N CYS A 150 -9.52 4.89 10.29
CA CYS A 150 -10.67 4.00 10.27
C CYS A 150 -11.98 4.71 10.68
N ASP A 151 -12.74 5.17 9.70
CA ASP A 151 -14.08 5.74 9.84
C ASP A 151 -15.22 4.69 9.83
N CYS A 152 -15.01 3.51 9.24
CA CYS A 152 -15.96 2.39 9.27
C CYS A 152 -15.44 1.23 10.15
N PRO A 153 -15.48 1.31 11.49
CA PRO A 153 -14.83 0.34 12.37
C PRO A 153 -15.42 -1.07 12.32
N GLU A 154 -16.65 -1.24 11.83
CA GLU A 154 -17.34 -2.52 11.76
C GLU A 154 -16.83 -3.43 10.63
N ASP A 155 -16.29 -2.85 9.55
CA ASP A 155 -15.88 -3.58 8.33
C ASP A 155 -14.58 -3.06 7.68
N GLY A 156 -14.13 -1.86 8.02
CA GLY A 156 -13.00 -1.17 7.41
C GLY A 156 -13.18 -0.89 5.92
N SER A 157 -14.42 -0.79 5.45
CA SER A 157 -14.76 -0.60 4.02
C SER A 157 -14.24 0.71 3.43
N ASP A 158 -13.89 1.68 4.27
CA ASP A 158 -13.28 2.95 3.91
C ASP A 158 -11.76 2.86 3.66
N GLU A 159 -11.10 1.79 4.09
CA GLU A 159 -9.64 1.66 4.06
C GLU A 159 -9.12 0.45 3.22
N PRO A 160 -9.60 0.21 1.99
CA PRO A 160 -9.21 -0.95 1.18
C PRO A 160 -7.76 -0.91 0.65
N ARG A 161 -7.05 0.21 0.77
CA ARG A 161 -5.66 0.38 0.32
C ARG A 161 -4.71 0.83 1.45
N THR A 162 -5.15 0.74 2.70
CA THR A 162 -4.29 1.03 3.85
C THR A 162 -4.45 -0.04 4.94
N ASN A 163 -3.69 0.11 6.02
CA ASN A 163 -3.75 -0.77 7.20
C ASN A 163 -4.44 -0.13 8.41
N ALA A 164 -5.25 0.91 8.21
CA ALA A 164 -5.81 1.70 9.31
C ALA A 164 -6.92 1.00 10.10
N CYS A 165 -7.67 0.09 9.48
CA CYS A 165 -8.76 -0.63 10.12
C CYS A 165 -8.34 -2.04 10.58
N ALA A 166 -8.49 -2.34 11.87
CA ALA A 166 -8.12 -3.66 12.43
C ALA A 166 -8.94 -4.83 11.84
N ASN A 167 -10.23 -4.59 11.55
CA ASN A 167 -11.12 -5.56 10.91
C ASN A 167 -11.23 -5.36 9.39
N GLY A 168 -10.40 -4.49 8.82
CA GLY A 168 -10.41 -4.16 7.40
C GLY A 168 -9.77 -5.23 6.52
N ARG A 169 -9.97 -5.09 5.22
CA ARG A 169 -9.30 -5.88 4.19
C ARG A 169 -8.57 -4.96 3.23
N PHE A 170 -7.33 -5.28 2.92
CA PHE A 170 -6.55 -4.61 1.89
C PHE A 170 -6.67 -5.35 0.57
N THR A 171 -6.88 -4.62 -0.52
CA THR A 171 -6.98 -5.18 -1.88
C THR A 171 -5.64 -5.05 -2.58
N CYS A 172 -5.09 -6.19 -3.02
CA CYS A 172 -3.85 -6.24 -3.81
C CYS A 172 -4.06 -5.57 -5.18
N LEU A 173 -3.04 -4.88 -5.71
CA LEU A 173 -3.18 -4.21 -7.03
C LEU A 173 -3.28 -5.22 -8.18
N LYS A 174 -2.58 -6.35 -8.04
CA LYS A 174 -2.71 -7.53 -8.90
C LYS A 174 -2.96 -8.76 -8.04
N HIS A 175 -3.79 -9.65 -8.57
CA HIS A 175 -4.04 -10.97 -7.99
C HIS A 175 -4.19 -11.98 -9.12
N THR A 176 -4.05 -13.26 -8.79
CA THR A 176 -4.23 -14.37 -9.74
C THR A 176 -4.92 -15.52 -9.03
N LYS A 177 -5.23 -16.62 -9.71
CA LYS A 177 -5.90 -17.77 -9.06
C LYS A 177 -5.14 -18.33 -7.85
N SER A 178 -3.81 -18.21 -7.84
CA SER A 178 -2.95 -18.72 -6.76
C SER A 178 -2.69 -17.71 -5.63
N PHE A 179 -3.11 -16.46 -5.80
CA PHE A 179 -2.82 -15.38 -4.85
C PHE A 179 -4.11 -14.63 -4.49
N PRO A 180 -4.29 -14.23 -3.22
CA PRO A 180 -5.53 -13.60 -2.79
C PRO A 180 -5.75 -12.24 -3.47
N GLU A 181 -7.00 -11.92 -3.79
CA GLU A 181 -7.40 -10.57 -4.21
C GLU A 181 -7.33 -9.57 -3.04
N SER A 182 -7.65 -10.04 -1.84
CA SER A 182 -7.59 -9.23 -0.63
C SER A 182 -6.99 -9.99 0.54
N ILE A 183 -6.28 -9.27 1.40
CA ILE A 183 -5.62 -9.75 2.60
C ILE A 183 -6.14 -8.98 3.83
N PRO A 184 -5.96 -9.48 5.06
CA PRO A 184 -6.24 -8.72 6.27
C PRO A 184 -5.39 -7.44 6.34
N SER A 185 -5.98 -6.32 6.76
CA SER A 185 -5.25 -5.05 6.90
C SER A 185 -4.05 -5.15 7.86
N GLY A 186 -4.06 -6.08 8.83
CA GLY A 186 -2.94 -6.30 9.74
C GLY A 186 -1.67 -6.88 9.11
N TRP A 187 -1.76 -7.44 7.91
CA TRP A 187 -0.61 -8.02 7.18
C TRP A 187 0.12 -6.98 6.32
N VAL A 188 -0.51 -5.83 6.13
CA VAL A 188 0.03 -4.75 5.32
C VAL A 188 1.15 -4.02 6.05
N ASN A 189 2.33 -3.96 5.43
CA ASN A 189 3.58 -3.41 5.98
C ASN A 189 4.06 -4.14 7.24
N ASP A 190 3.82 -5.44 7.33
CA ASP A 190 4.31 -6.30 8.42
C ASP A 190 5.74 -6.83 8.15
N GLY A 191 6.20 -6.77 6.89
CA GLY A 191 7.51 -7.21 6.41
C GLY A 191 7.49 -8.53 5.64
N VAL A 192 6.32 -9.13 5.47
CA VAL A 192 6.05 -10.36 4.71
C VAL A 192 5.25 -9.99 3.46
N CYS A 193 5.55 -10.63 2.33
CA CYS A 193 4.83 -10.38 1.09
C CYS A 193 3.66 -11.36 0.96
N ASP A 194 2.44 -10.85 1.07
CA ASP A 194 1.20 -11.61 0.92
C ASP A 194 0.52 -11.35 -0.43
N CYS A 195 0.66 -10.16 -1.00
CA CYS A 195 0.24 -9.89 -2.37
C CYS A 195 1.31 -10.35 -3.37
N CYS A 196 0.91 -10.92 -4.51
CA CYS A 196 1.88 -11.41 -5.51
C CYS A 196 2.74 -10.30 -6.11
N ASP A 197 2.20 -9.09 -6.19
CA ASP A 197 2.90 -7.91 -6.71
C ASP A 197 3.66 -7.14 -5.63
N GLY A 198 3.57 -7.58 -4.36
CA GLY A 198 4.16 -6.89 -3.22
C GLY A 198 3.51 -5.55 -2.85
N SER A 199 2.30 -5.29 -3.34
CA SER A 199 1.60 -4.01 -3.13
C SER A 199 1.25 -3.73 -1.67
N ASP A 200 1.26 -4.76 -0.82
CA ASP A 200 1.06 -4.72 0.63
C ASP A 200 2.26 -4.18 1.43
N GLU A 201 3.47 -4.17 0.85
CA GLU A 201 4.72 -3.84 1.55
C GLU A 201 5.40 -2.55 1.05
N TRP A 202 4.61 -1.51 0.74
CA TRP A 202 5.12 -0.25 0.16
C TRP A 202 6.05 0.55 1.08
N LYS A 203 5.97 0.35 2.40
CA LYS A 203 6.91 0.97 3.36
C LYS A 203 8.29 0.31 3.34
N MET A 204 8.45 -0.81 2.61
CA MET A 204 9.70 -1.56 2.49
C MET A 204 10.32 -1.91 3.84
N LYS A 205 9.48 -2.33 4.79
CA LYS A 205 9.92 -2.65 6.15
C LYS A 205 10.73 -3.93 6.11
N LYS A 206 12.05 -3.81 6.26
CA LYS A 206 12.93 -4.98 6.31
C LYS A 206 12.70 -5.73 7.63
N PRO A 207 12.33 -7.01 7.60
CA PRO A 207 12.25 -7.83 8.80
C PRO A 207 13.65 -8.08 9.37
N GLU A 208 13.72 -8.31 10.68
CA GLU A 208 14.98 -8.58 11.40
C GLU A 208 15.69 -9.85 10.89
N ALA A 209 14.90 -10.83 10.44
CA ALA A 209 15.44 -12.03 9.82
C ALA A 209 15.75 -11.77 8.34
N ASP A 210 17.03 -11.64 8.02
CA ASP A 210 17.49 -11.60 6.62
C ASP A 210 17.62 -13.04 6.08
N LEU A 211 16.54 -13.55 5.48
CA LEU A 211 16.55 -14.85 4.81
C LEU A 211 17.02 -14.68 3.36
N PRO A 212 18.01 -15.44 2.87
CA PRO A 212 18.45 -15.32 1.48
C PRO A 212 17.35 -15.79 0.52
N LEU A 213 17.25 -15.14 -0.65
CA LEU A 213 16.15 -15.33 -1.61
C LEU A 213 15.99 -16.78 -2.09
N ASN A 214 17.07 -17.54 -2.16
CA ASN A 214 17.03 -18.97 -2.49
C ASN A 214 16.29 -19.81 -1.45
N LEU A 215 16.37 -19.43 -0.17
CA LEU A 215 15.62 -20.06 0.91
C LEU A 215 14.16 -19.62 0.88
N GLN A 216 13.90 -18.31 0.72
CA GLN A 216 12.55 -17.75 0.56
C GLN A 216 11.76 -18.45 -0.56
N ARG A 217 12.39 -18.67 -1.73
CA ARG A 217 11.79 -19.39 -2.85
C ARG A 217 11.48 -20.86 -2.53
N ARG A 218 12.29 -21.53 -1.70
CA ARG A 218 12.05 -22.92 -1.30
C ARG A 218 10.91 -23.05 -0.31
N ILE A 219 10.76 -22.09 0.60
CA ILE A 219 9.67 -22.08 1.59
C ILE A 219 8.38 -21.46 1.04
N GLY A 220 8.44 -20.76 -0.10
CA GLY A 220 7.29 -20.09 -0.70
C GLY A 220 6.81 -18.88 0.10
N ARG A 221 7.69 -18.25 0.88
CA ARG A 221 7.39 -17.08 1.71
C ARG A 221 8.44 -16.02 1.46
N PHE A 222 7.99 -14.86 0.99
CA PHE A 222 8.86 -13.76 0.64
C PHE A 222 8.79 -12.66 1.70
N LEU A 223 9.93 -11.99 1.88
CA LEU A 223 10.09 -10.88 2.82
C LEU A 223 10.31 -9.58 2.05
N SER A 224 9.88 -8.46 2.63
CA SER A 224 10.08 -7.14 2.04
C SER A 224 11.58 -6.79 1.93
N PRO A 225 12.07 -6.27 0.78
CA PRO A 225 11.32 -5.84 -0.41
C PRO A 225 10.80 -7.00 -1.27
N CYS A 226 9.52 -6.92 -1.64
CA CYS A 226 8.81 -8.00 -2.31
C CYS A 226 9.19 -8.15 -3.79
N PRO A 227 9.53 -9.37 -4.25
CA PRO A 227 9.65 -9.66 -5.67
C PRO A 227 8.26 -9.81 -6.30
N ASP A 228 8.08 -9.37 -7.55
CA ASP A 228 6.85 -9.66 -8.30
C ASP A 228 6.78 -11.17 -8.58
N GLN A 229 5.77 -11.82 -8.02
CA GLN A 229 5.44 -13.23 -8.17
C GLN A 229 4.13 -13.44 -8.93
N CYS A 230 3.51 -12.38 -9.45
CA CYS A 230 2.29 -12.52 -10.22
C CYS A 230 2.64 -13.21 -11.56
N PRO A 231 2.06 -14.39 -11.86
CA PRO A 231 2.22 -14.97 -13.19
C PRO A 231 1.64 -14.02 -14.23
N ASP A 232 2.34 -13.87 -15.35
CA ASP A 232 1.81 -13.15 -16.51
C ASP A 232 0.48 -13.80 -16.92
N ALA A 233 -0.55 -12.97 -17.13
CA ALA A 233 -1.84 -13.45 -17.58
C ALA A 233 -1.65 -14.20 -18.92
N LEU A 234 -1.90 -15.51 -18.92
CA LEU A 234 -1.98 -16.36 -20.11
C LEU A 234 -3.31 -16.14 -20.82
#